data_AF-A0A944NIB2-F1
#
_entry.id   AF-A0A944NIB2-F1
#
_cell.length_a   1.000
_cell.length_b   1.000
_cell.length_c   1.000
_cell.angle_alpha   90.00
_cell.angle_beta   90.00
_cell.angle_gamma   90.00
#
_symmetry.space_group_name_H-M   'P 1'
#
loop_
_entity.id
_entity.type
_entity.pdbx_description
1 polymer ?
#
loop_
_entity_poly.entity_id
_entity_poly.type
_entity_poly.pdbx_seq_one_letter_code
_entity_poly.pdbx_strand_id
1 'polypeptide(L)'
;MSLRFAEVARSLGRAGRLIALDVPTFRSPPGLLGVQRTIRRRGDKATISVVVRERPWGAVIADMVEGVVVANGLSGSRADIARSALWLAVDSDALAA
;
A
#
# COMPACT_ATOMS: atom_id res chain seq x y z
N MET A 1 -9.46 -5.11 11.73
CA MET A 1 -9.13 -4.64 10.36
C MET A 1 -10.45 -4.49 9.61
N SER A 2 -10.73 -3.33 8.99
CA SER A 2 -12.00 -3.15 8.27
C SER A 2 -12.01 -3.89 6.93
N LEU A 3 -13.19 -4.22 6.42
CA LEU A 3 -13.37 -4.89 5.11
C LEU A 3 -12.74 -4.07 3.97
N ARG A 4 -13.06 -2.77 3.91
CA ARG A 4 -12.52 -1.81 2.93
C ARG A 4 -10.99 -1.77 2.89
N PHE A 5 -10.34 -1.82 4.06
CA PHE A 5 -8.87 -1.88 4.13
C PHE A 5 -8.32 -3.20 3.58
N ALA A 6 -8.97 -4.32 3.93
CA ALA A 6 -8.57 -5.63 3.44
C ALA A 6 -8.74 -5.76 1.91
N GLU A 7 -9.77 -5.14 1.33
CA GLU A 7 -9.99 -5.09 -0.11
C GLU A 7 -8.89 -4.32 -0.83
N VAL A 8 -8.59 -3.08 -0.40
CA VAL A 8 -7.48 -2.30 -0.97
C VAL A 8 -6.16 -3.05 -0.84
N ALA A 9 -5.87 -3.64 0.33
CA ALA A 9 -4.64 -4.43 0.52
C ALA A 9 -4.54 -5.62 -0.44
N ARG A 10 -5.66 -6.30 -0.73
CA ARG A 10 -5.70 -7.39 -1.72
C ARG A 10 -5.52 -6.88 -3.13
N SER A 11 -6.17 -5.78 -3.51
CA SER A 11 -6.04 -5.17 -4.83
C SER A 11 -4.59 -4.79 -5.12
N LEU A 12 -3.97 -4.04 -4.20
CA LEU A 12 -2.56 -3.65 -4.30
C LEU A 12 -1.64 -4.88 -4.36
N GLY A 13 -1.95 -5.93 -3.59
CA GLY A 13 -1.20 -7.17 -3.62
C GLY A 13 -1.34 -7.94 -4.94
N ARG A 14 -2.50 -7.91 -5.61
CA ARG A 14 -2.67 -8.52 -6.94
C ARG A 14 -1.91 -7.72 -7.99
N ALA A 15 -2.11 -6.39 -8.00
CA ALA A 15 -1.44 -5.49 -8.92
C ALA A 15 0.10 -5.59 -8.80
N GLY A 16 0.63 -5.55 -7.57
CA GLY A 16 2.06 -5.69 -7.32
C GLY A 16 2.65 -6.98 -7.90
N ARG A 17 1.97 -8.12 -7.76
CA ARG A 17 2.43 -9.39 -8.38
C ARG A 17 2.45 -9.32 -9.91
N LEU A 18 1.43 -8.71 -10.52
CA LEU A 18 1.32 -8.59 -11.98
C LEU A 18 2.47 -7.79 -12.59
N ILE A 19 2.97 -6.78 -11.86
CA ILE A 19 4.11 -5.95 -12.29
C ILE A 19 5.43 -6.33 -11.58
N ALA A 20 5.51 -7.58 -11.08
CA ALA A 20 6.72 -8.17 -10.49
C ALA A 20 7.35 -7.37 -9.33
N LEU A 21 6.53 -6.78 -8.47
CA LEU A 21 6.96 -6.15 -7.22
C LEU A 21 6.96 -7.16 -6.06
N ASP A 22 7.86 -6.95 -5.10
CA ASP A 22 7.80 -7.59 -3.80
C ASP A 22 6.60 -7.05 -3.02
N VAL A 23 5.62 -7.92 -2.78
CA VAL A 23 4.35 -7.53 -2.16
C VAL A 23 4.48 -7.46 -0.64
N PRO A 24 4.28 -6.28 -0.03
CA PRO A 24 4.35 -6.11 1.41
C PRO A 24 3.11 -6.70 2.12
N THR A 25 3.26 -7.02 3.40
CA THR A 25 2.11 -7.25 4.28
C THR A 25 1.57 -5.90 4.77
N PHE A 26 0.26 -5.68 4.65
CA PHE A 26 -0.39 -4.48 5.19
C PHE A 26 -0.94 -4.71 6.60
N ARG A 27 -0.75 -3.73 7.49
CA ARG A 27 -1.28 -3.72 8.87
C ARG A 27 -1.80 -2.33 9.26
N SER A 28 -2.54 -2.28 10.37
CA SER A 28 -3.00 -1.04 10.98
C SER A 28 -3.31 -1.27 12.47
N PRO A 29 -2.99 -0.32 13.38
CA PRO A 29 -2.15 0.87 13.16
C PRO A 29 -0.63 0.54 13.18
N PRO A 30 0.26 1.50 12.93
CA PRO A 30 1.68 1.37 13.25
C PRO A 30 1.89 1.13 14.75
N GLY A 31 2.94 0.37 15.10
CA GLY A 31 3.36 0.20 16.50
C GLY A 31 4.19 1.38 17.03
N LEU A 32 4.58 2.33 16.17
CA LEU A 32 5.26 3.56 16.54
C LEU A 32 4.20 4.67 16.68
N LEU A 33 4.20 5.35 17.83
CA LEU A 33 3.25 6.44 18.10
C LEU A 33 3.60 7.70 17.31
N GLY A 34 2.59 8.49 16.96
CA GLY A 34 2.76 9.79 16.29
C GLY A 34 3.11 9.74 14.79
N VAL A 35 3.21 8.56 14.18
CA VAL A 35 3.49 8.41 12.76
C VAL A 35 2.29 7.85 11.99
N GLN A 36 2.07 8.37 10.78
CA GLN A 36 0.94 7.96 9.93
C GLN A 36 1.20 6.65 9.19
N ARG A 37 2.48 6.34 8.94
CA ARG A 37 2.92 5.12 8.24
C ARG A 37 4.27 4.66 8.77
N THR A 38 4.46 3.35 8.84
CA THR A 38 5.78 2.73 9.04
C THR A 38 6.03 1.64 8.01
N ILE A 39 7.31 1.43 7.69
CA ILE A 39 7.79 0.27 6.93
C ILE A 39 8.77 -0.49 7.82
N ARG A 40 8.45 -1.75 8.13
CA ARG A 40 9.38 -2.67 8.79
C ARG A 40 9.90 -3.68 7.76
N ARG A 41 11.22 -3.77 7.62
CA ARG A 41 11.88 -4.76 6.76
C ARG A 41 12.39 -5.93 7.60
N ARG A 42 12.24 -7.16 7.10
CA ARG A 42 12.77 -8.40 7.69
C ARG A 42 13.22 -9.34 6.57
N GLY A 43 14.51 -9.27 6.25
CA GLY A 43 15.03 -9.85 4.99
C GLY A 43 14.30 -9.22 3.80
N ASP A 44 13.90 -10.05 2.85
CA ASP A 44 13.21 -9.63 1.62
C ASP A 44 11.72 -9.29 1.85
N LYS A 45 11.23 -9.41 3.10
CA LYS A 45 9.82 -9.14 3.43
C LYS A 45 9.67 -7.75 4.04
N ALA A 46 8.70 -6.99 3.53
CA ALA A 46 8.29 -5.71 4.11
C ALA A 46 6.90 -5.80 4.74
N THR A 47 6.71 -5.12 5.87
CA THR A 47 5.39 -4.84 6.47
C THR A 47 5.16 -3.34 6.44
N ILE A 48 4.06 -2.92 5.83
CA ILE A 48 3.59 -1.53 5.83
C ILE A 48 2.45 -1.43 6.83
N SER A 49 2.61 -0.60 7.86
CA SER A 49 1.52 -0.26 8.76
C SER A 49 1.06 1.16 8.50
N VAL A 50 -0.25 1.40 8.43
CA VAL A 50 -0.82 2.75 8.24
C VAL A 50 -1.90 3.05 9.28
N VAL A 51 -1.99 4.31 9.69
CA VAL A 51 -3.13 4.80 10.46
C VAL A 51 -4.33 4.90 9.51
N VAL A 52 -5.47 4.35 9.94
CA VAL A 52 -6.73 4.34 9.16
C VAL A 52 -7.79 5.23 9.79
N ARG A 53 -7.90 5.23 11.11
CA ARG A 53 -8.91 6.01 11.84
C ARG A 53 -8.59 7.50 11.75
N GLU A 54 -9.63 8.32 11.70
CA GLU A 54 -9.54 9.79 11.74
C GLU A 54 -8.72 10.38 10.57
N ARG A 55 -8.65 9.65 9.45
CA ARG A 55 -7.96 10.08 8.24
C ARG A 55 -8.88 10.09 7.04
N PRO A 56 -8.70 11.05 6.11
CA PRO A 56 -9.28 10.95 4.78
C PRO A 56 -8.86 9.64 4.11
N TRP A 57 -9.82 8.94 3.52
CA TRP A 57 -9.56 7.63 2.93
C TRP A 57 -8.50 7.65 1.83
N GLY A 58 -8.49 8.70 1.00
CA GLY A 58 -7.47 8.90 -0.03
C GLY A 58 -6.05 8.99 0.54
N ALA A 59 -5.88 9.57 1.73
CA ALA A 59 -4.58 9.64 2.40
C ALA A 59 -4.11 8.27 2.91
N VAL A 60 -5.04 7.41 3.33
CA VAL A 60 -4.74 6.02 3.71
C VAL A 60 -4.25 5.23 2.49
N ILE A 61 -4.97 5.32 1.37
CA ILE A 61 -4.56 4.66 0.12
C ILE A 61 -3.22 5.19 -0.35
N ALA A 62 -3.02 6.51 -0.36
CA ALA A 62 -1.76 7.13 -0.77
C ALA A 62 -0.57 6.60 0.05
N ASP A 63 -0.73 6.44 1.37
CA ASP A 63 0.28 5.84 2.24
C ASP A 63 0.52 4.36 1.93
N MET A 64 -0.52 3.60 1.59
CA MET A 64 -0.37 2.20 1.18
C MET A 64 0.40 2.08 -0.16
N VAL A 65 0.04 2.89 -1.16
CA VAL A 65 0.68 2.94 -2.47
C VAL A 65 2.14 3.38 -2.35
N GLU A 66 2.40 4.51 -1.70
CA GLU A 66 3.77 5.01 -1.51
C GLU A 66 4.60 4.06 -0.64
N GLY A 67 3.95 3.38 0.31
CA GLY A 67 4.57 2.32 1.06
C GLY A 67 5.11 1.18 0.19
N VAL A 68 4.37 0.75 -0.84
CA VAL A 68 4.82 -0.29 -1.79
C VAL A 68 6.03 0.20 -2.60
N VAL A 69 5.95 1.43 -3.12
CA VAL A 69 7.02 2.07 -3.91
C VAL A 69 8.32 2.12 -3.09
N VAL A 70 8.26 2.63 -1.86
CA VAL A 70 9.42 2.76 -0.96
C VAL A 70 9.91 1.40 -0.45
N ALA A 71 9.01 0.44 -0.22
CA ALA A 71 9.40 -0.91 0.18
C ALA A 71 10.22 -1.62 -0.91
N ASN A 72 9.90 -1.38 -2.18
CA ASN A 72 10.58 -1.92 -3.36
C ASN A 72 11.78 -1.08 -3.84
N GLY A 73 12.10 0.02 -3.15
CA GLY A 73 13.24 0.88 -3.51
C GLY A 73 13.11 1.52 -4.90
N LEU A 74 11.88 1.74 -5.39
CA LEU A 74 11.65 2.29 -6.72
C LEU A 74 11.91 3.80 -6.74
N SER A 75 12.44 4.30 -7.86
CA SER A 75 12.67 5.72 -8.11
C SER A 75 12.44 6.08 -9.58
N GLY A 76 12.37 7.38 -9.89
CA GLY A 76 12.20 7.89 -11.24
C GLY A 76 10.96 7.32 -11.96
N SER A 77 11.11 7.00 -13.24
CA SER A 77 10.03 6.45 -14.08
C SER A 77 9.47 5.12 -13.56
N ARG A 78 10.30 4.28 -12.94
CA ARG A 78 9.83 3.00 -12.36
C ARG A 78 8.87 3.23 -11.20
N ALA A 79 9.13 4.23 -10.37
CA ALA A 79 8.22 4.60 -9.29
C ALA A 79 6.89 5.15 -9.86
N ASP A 80 6.95 5.96 -10.91
CA ASP A 80 5.77 6.54 -11.55
C ASP A 80 4.84 5.49 -12.19
N ILE A 81 5.43 4.55 -12.93
CA ILE A 81 4.71 3.40 -13.52
C ILE A 81 4.05 2.57 -12.41
N ALA A 82 4.78 2.27 -11.34
CA ALA A 82 4.25 1.50 -10.22
C ALA A 82 3.09 2.23 -9.53
N ARG A 83 3.20 3.54 -9.27
CA ARG A 83 2.09 4.33 -8.71
C ARG A 83 0.86 4.28 -9.60
N SER A 84 1.04 4.49 -10.90
CA SER A 84 -0.07 4.46 -11.88
C SER A 84 -0.79 3.11 -11.87
N ALA A 85 -0.04 2.00 -11.91
CA ALA A 85 -0.61 0.65 -11.89
C ALA A 85 -1.34 0.33 -10.58
N LEU A 86 -0.77 0.74 -9.44
CA LEU A 86 -1.35 0.51 -8.12
C LEU A 86 -2.64 1.33 -7.91
N TRP A 87 -2.67 2.59 -8.36
CA TRP A 87 -3.88 3.42 -8.31
C TRP A 87 -5.00 2.88 -9.21
N LEU A 88 -4.67 2.47 -10.45
CA LEU A 88 -5.64 1.88 -11.36
C LEU A 88 -6.33 0.64 -10.75
N ALA A 89 -5.57 -0.19 -10.02
CA ALA A 89 -6.11 -1.36 -9.36
C ALA A 89 -7.06 -1.02 -8.20
N VAL A 90 -6.76 0.04 -7.43
CA VAL A 90 -7.66 0.50 -6.35
C VAL A 90 -8.95 1.08 -6.91
N ASP A 91 -8.88 1.85 -7.99
CA ASP A 91 -10.06 2.43 -8.64
C ASP A 91 -10.94 1.36 -9.31
N SER A 92 -10.32 0.37 -9.98
CA SER A 92 -11.05 -0.72 -10.64
C SER A 92 -11.85 -1.59 -9.65
N ASP A 93 -11.27 -1.88 -8.47
CA ASP A 93 -11.98 -2.61 -7.42
C ASP A 93 -13.07 -1.75 -6.77
N ALA A 94 -12.89 -0.42 -6.68
CA ALA A 94 -13.92 0.48 -6.17
C ALA A 94 -15.13 0.60 -7.12
N LEU A 95 -14.93 0.43 -8.42
CA LEU A 95 -16.01 0.38 -9.42
C LEU A 95 -16.74 -0.97 -9.46
N ALA A 96 -16.12 -2.04 -8.93
CA ALA A 96 -16.66 -3.40 -8.92
C ALA A 96 -17.43 -3.76 -7.63
N ALA A 97 -17.44 -2.87 -6.63
CA ALA A 97 -18.06 -3.04 -5.32
C ALA A 97 -19.32 -2.17 -5.17
#